data_AF-A0A970RAV5-F1
#
_entry.id   AF-A0A970RAV5-F1
#
_cell.length_a   1.000
_cell.length_b   1.000
_cell.length_c   1.000
_cell.angle_alpha   90.00
_cell.angle_beta   90.00
_cell.angle_gamma   90.00
#
_symmetry.space_group_name_H-M   'P 1'
#
loop_
_entity.id
_entity.type
_entity.pdbx_description
1 polymer ?
#
loop_
_entity_poly.entity_id
_entity_poly.type
_entity_poly.pdbx_seq_one_letter_code
_entity_poly.pdbx_strand_id
1 'polypeptide(L)'
;MMRIFLFLATNIAVLLIASVTLSLLGVDRFTGQNHGDLLIFCAVFGFAGSLVSLFISKWMAKRSTGTQIIDQPRTRQEQWLVNTVAELANKAGIGMPEVGIFPSHQSNAFATGWNRNSALVAVSQGLLDRFSQDEIKAVLAHEIGHVANGDMVTMALLQGVVNTFVMFFARIFGDFVDKAILKNEDGRGIGYFVATIFAELVLGILASTIVMWFSRRREFRADEAGADLAGKQAMIGALNRLRAEQGIESDMPKALTAFGINGGLKEGLAGLFMSHPPLEVRIAALQDRR
;
A
#
# COMPACT_ATOMS: atom_id res chain seq x y z
N MET A 1 -15.86 9.53 -8.73
CA MET A 1 -16.63 8.70 -9.68
C MET A 1 -15.82 8.34 -10.93
N MET A 2 -15.20 9.30 -11.63
CA MET A 2 -14.36 9.03 -12.82
C MET A 2 -13.26 7.98 -12.59
N ARG A 3 -12.55 8.01 -11.46
CA ARG A 3 -11.49 7.03 -11.14
C ARG A 3 -12.00 5.61 -10.96
N ILE A 4 -13.14 5.45 -10.28
CA ILE A 4 -13.79 4.14 -10.09
C ILE A 4 -14.32 3.64 -11.43
N PHE A 5 -14.93 4.51 -12.24
CA PHE A 5 -15.39 4.17 -13.58
C PHE A 5 -14.25 3.77 -14.51
N LEU A 6 -13.19 4.57 -14.60
CA LEU A 6 -12.01 4.27 -15.42
C LEU A 6 -11.31 3.00 -14.94
N PHE A 7 -11.23 2.79 -13.62
CA PHE A 7 -10.74 1.54 -13.06
C PHE A 7 -11.59 0.35 -13.47
N LEU A 8 -12.92 0.44 -13.33
CA LEU A 8 -13.84 -0.64 -13.72
C LEU A 8 -13.78 -0.92 -15.22
N ALA A 9 -13.79 0.13 -16.05
CA ALA A 9 -13.71 0.03 -17.50
C ALA A 9 -12.37 -0.54 -17.95
N THR A 10 -11.26 -0.14 -17.33
CA THR A 10 -9.92 -0.69 -17.61
C THR A 10 -9.85 -2.16 -17.20
N ASN A 11 -10.41 -2.52 -16.04
CA ASN A 11 -10.48 -3.92 -15.64
C ASN A 11 -11.31 -4.74 -16.62
N ILE A 12 -12.52 -4.29 -16.96
CA ILE A 12 -13.37 -4.97 -17.96
C ILE A 12 -12.64 -5.08 -19.31
N ALA A 13 -11.96 -4.04 -19.77
CA ALA A 13 -11.20 -4.07 -21.02
C ALA A 13 -10.02 -5.07 -20.96
N VAL A 14 -9.26 -5.09 -19.87
CA VAL A 14 -8.17 -6.06 -19.68
C VAL A 14 -8.74 -7.48 -19.57
N LEU A 15 -9.86 -7.68 -18.88
CA LEU A 15 -10.55 -8.97 -18.78
C LEU A 15 -11.01 -9.47 -20.16
N LEU A 16 -11.59 -8.59 -20.97
CA LEU A 16 -12.00 -8.90 -22.34
C LEU A 16 -10.79 -9.25 -23.22
N ILE A 17 -9.72 -8.45 -23.18
CA ILE A 17 -8.50 -8.69 -23.96
C ILE A 17 -7.85 -10.01 -23.54
N ALA A 18 -7.73 -10.28 -22.24
CA ALA A 18 -7.15 -11.53 -21.74
C ALA A 18 -7.97 -12.75 -22.18
N SER A 19 -9.30 -12.67 -22.07
CA SER A 19 -10.21 -13.73 -22.52
C SER A 19 -10.12 -13.98 -24.03
N VAL A 20 -10.14 -12.94 -24.85
CA VAL A 20 -10.00 -13.05 -26.32
C VAL A 20 -8.63 -13.61 -26.70
N THR A 21 -7.55 -13.14 -26.06
CA THR A 21 -6.19 -13.58 -26.36
C THR A 21 -5.99 -15.06 -26.04
N LEU A 22 -6.47 -15.52 -24.88
CA LEU A 22 -6.36 -16.94 -24.50
C LEU A 22 -7.20 -17.86 -25.37
N SER A 23 -8.38 -17.39 -25.79
CA SER A 23 -9.23 -18.10 -26.74
C SER A 23 -8.56 -18.23 -28.12
N LEU A 24 -7.93 -17.15 -28.62
CA LEU A 24 -7.18 -17.16 -29.88
C LEU A 24 -5.95 -18.07 -29.83
N LEU A 25 -5.27 -18.14 -28.68
CA LEU A 25 -4.12 -19.01 -28.46
C LEU A 25 -4.51 -20.49 -28.24
N GLY A 26 -5.81 -20.80 -28.18
CA GLY A 26 -6.32 -22.17 -28.06
C GLY A 26 -5.99 -22.84 -26.73
N VAL A 27 -5.68 -22.06 -25.69
CA VAL A 27 -5.31 -22.58 -24.35
C VAL A 27 -6.49 -23.36 -23.73
N ASP A 28 -7.73 -23.01 -24.10
CA ASP A 28 -8.96 -23.70 -23.69
C ASP A 28 -8.89 -25.21 -24.01
N ARG A 29 -8.24 -25.59 -25.12
CA ARG A 29 -8.14 -26.98 -25.60
C ARG A 29 -7.24 -27.86 -24.74
N PHE A 30 -6.27 -27.27 -24.03
CA PHE A 30 -5.33 -28.00 -23.18
C PHE A 30 -5.80 -28.14 -21.74
N THR A 31 -6.68 -27.26 -21.29
CA THR A 31 -7.07 -27.15 -19.88
C THR A 31 -8.47 -27.68 -19.60
N GLY A 32 -9.33 -27.82 -20.61
CA GLY A 32 -10.70 -28.33 -20.45
C GLY A 32 -11.58 -27.46 -19.53
N GLN A 33 -11.17 -26.20 -19.32
CA GLN A 33 -11.85 -25.23 -18.45
C GLN A 33 -12.31 -24.03 -19.27
N ASN A 34 -13.44 -23.46 -18.88
CA ASN A 34 -13.86 -22.14 -19.37
C ASN A 34 -12.98 -21.07 -18.70
N HIS A 35 -12.03 -20.50 -19.45
CA HIS A 35 -11.15 -19.46 -18.92
C HIS A 35 -11.89 -18.19 -18.49
N GLY A 36 -13.08 -17.93 -19.04
CA GLY A 36 -13.97 -16.89 -18.55
C GLY A 36 -14.38 -17.13 -17.11
N ASP A 37 -14.85 -18.33 -16.78
CA ASP A 37 -15.26 -18.69 -15.41
C ASP A 37 -14.07 -18.69 -14.45
N LEU A 38 -12.91 -19.19 -14.89
CA LEU A 38 -11.68 -19.15 -14.11
C LEU A 38 -11.23 -17.71 -13.82
N LEU A 39 -11.31 -16.83 -14.81
CA LEU A 39 -10.94 -15.43 -14.66
C LEU A 39 -11.92 -14.69 -13.73
N ILE A 40 -13.22 -14.94 -13.87
CA ILE A 40 -14.25 -14.41 -12.95
C ILE A 40 -13.99 -14.89 -11.52
N PHE A 41 -13.70 -16.18 -11.34
CA PHE A 41 -13.31 -16.73 -10.05
C PHE A 41 -12.08 -15.99 -9.49
N CYS A 42 -11.01 -15.87 -10.27
CA CYS A 42 -9.80 -15.16 -9.83
C CYS A 42 -10.04 -13.66 -9.58
N ALA A 43 -10.97 -13.03 -10.30
CA ALA A 43 -11.40 -11.66 -10.07
C ALA A 43 -12.09 -11.53 -8.72
N VAL A 44 -13.09 -12.37 -8.44
CA VAL A 44 -13.80 -12.38 -7.17
C VAL A 44 -12.84 -12.58 -6.01
N PHE A 45 -11.98 -13.60 -6.08
CA PHE A 45 -11.03 -13.91 -4.99
C PHE A 45 -9.91 -12.86 -4.86
N GLY A 46 -9.37 -12.38 -5.99
CA GLY A 46 -8.33 -11.34 -5.99
C GLY A 46 -8.81 -10.05 -5.35
N PHE A 47 -10.03 -9.62 -5.69
CA PHE A 47 -10.63 -8.41 -5.12
C PHE A 47 -11.17 -8.62 -3.71
N ALA A 48 -11.76 -9.78 -3.38
CA ALA A 48 -12.38 -10.03 -2.08
C ALA A 48 -11.42 -9.69 -0.92
N GLY A 49 -10.19 -10.22 -0.95
CA GLY A 49 -9.20 -9.93 0.10
C GLY A 49 -8.85 -8.44 0.20
N SER A 50 -8.63 -7.78 -0.94
CA SER A 50 -8.25 -6.37 -0.97
C SER A 50 -9.36 -5.43 -0.49
N LEU A 51 -10.62 -5.70 -0.86
CA LEU A 51 -11.77 -4.88 -0.47
C LEU A 51 -12.12 -5.12 1.00
N VAL A 52 -12.14 -6.38 1.45
CA VAL A 52 -12.32 -6.69 2.87
C VAL A 52 -11.26 -5.98 3.70
N SER A 53 -9.97 -6.09 3.31
CA SER A 53 -8.87 -5.39 3.98
C SER A 53 -9.08 -3.87 4.04
N LEU A 54 -9.50 -3.25 2.94
CA LEU A 54 -9.81 -1.82 2.87
C LEU A 54 -10.93 -1.42 3.83
N PHE A 55 -12.04 -2.17 3.88
CA PHE A 55 -13.18 -1.83 4.74
C PHE A 55 -12.88 -2.04 6.23
N ILE A 56 -12.12 -3.07 6.58
CA ILE A 56 -11.72 -3.32 7.98
C ILE A 56 -10.52 -2.48 8.42
N SER A 57 -9.79 -1.86 7.49
CA SER A 57 -8.51 -1.18 7.75
C SER A 57 -8.57 -0.17 8.90
N LYS A 58 -9.61 0.68 8.93
CA LYS A 58 -9.82 1.68 9.99
C LYS A 58 -10.06 1.04 11.36
N TRP A 59 -10.90 0.00 11.42
CA TRP A 59 -11.16 -0.74 12.66
C TRP A 59 -9.92 -1.47 13.16
N MET A 60 -9.23 -2.15 12.24
CA MET A 60 -8.02 -2.91 12.52
C MET A 60 -6.91 -1.99 13.02
N ALA A 61 -6.66 -0.85 12.35
CA ALA A 61 -5.66 0.12 12.74
C ALA A 61 -5.90 0.68 14.14
N LYS A 62 -7.15 1.03 14.48
CA LYS A 62 -7.50 1.50 15.83
C LYS A 62 -7.20 0.45 16.89
N ARG A 63 -7.61 -0.80 16.64
CA ARG A 63 -7.46 -1.89 17.60
C ARG A 63 -6.00 -2.35 17.75
N SER A 64 -5.24 -2.44 16.66
CA SER A 64 -3.86 -2.95 16.69
C SER A 64 -2.89 -1.94 17.30
N THR A 65 -3.15 -0.65 17.14
CA THR A 65 -2.30 0.43 17.71
C THR A 65 -2.78 0.90 19.08
N GLY A 66 -3.97 0.51 19.52
CA GLY A 66 -4.59 1.07 20.73
C GLY A 66 -4.87 2.57 20.59
N THR A 67 -5.21 3.04 19.39
CA THR A 67 -5.50 4.45 19.13
C THR A 67 -6.68 4.91 19.97
N GLN A 68 -6.46 5.96 20.76
CA GLN A 68 -7.48 6.69 21.49
C GLN A 68 -8.00 7.84 20.63
N ILE A 69 -9.29 7.82 20.32
CA ILE A 69 -9.93 8.85 19.50
C ILE A 69 -10.23 10.07 20.35
N ILE A 70 -9.94 11.25 19.80
CA ILE A 70 -10.21 12.53 20.44
C ILE A 70 -11.62 12.96 20.03
N ASP A 71 -12.63 12.56 20.81
CA ASP A 71 -14.01 13.03 20.62
C ASP A 71 -14.18 14.48 21.10
N GLN A 72 -13.55 14.82 22.23
CA GLN A 72 -13.50 16.17 22.80
C GLN A 72 -12.08 16.42 23.33
N PRO A 73 -11.37 17.44 22.81
CA PRO A 73 -10.03 17.77 23.28
C PRO A 73 -10.03 18.14 24.77
N ARG A 74 -9.17 17.49 25.55
CA ARG A 74 -8.98 17.73 26.99
C ARG A 74 -7.74 18.55 27.29
N THR A 75 -6.79 18.57 26.35
CA THR A 75 -5.51 19.29 26.49
C THR A 75 -5.32 20.31 25.37
N ARG A 76 -4.42 21.28 25.57
CA ARG A 76 -4.05 22.24 24.51
C ARG A 76 -3.43 21.54 23.29
N GLN A 77 -2.69 20.45 23.51
CA GLN A 77 -2.05 19.68 22.45
C GLN A 77 -3.08 18.93 21.61
N GLU A 78 -4.07 18.30 22.25
CA GLU A 78 -5.20 17.67 21.54
C GLU A 78 -6.03 18.71 20.77
N GLN A 79 -6.29 19.87 21.37
CA GLN A 79 -7.04 20.94 20.72
C GLN A 79 -6.30 21.45 19.47
N TRP A 80 -4.99 21.67 19.60
CA TRP A 80 -4.13 22.04 18.48
C TRP A 80 -4.12 20.97 17.39
N LEU A 81 -4.01 19.70 17.76
CA LEU A 81 -3.99 18.58 16.83
C LEU A 81 -5.29 18.49 16.03
N VAL A 82 -6.44 18.51 16.71
CA VAL A 82 -7.77 18.46 16.06
C VAL A 82 -7.99 19.67 15.15
N ASN A 83 -7.63 20.87 15.60
CA ASN A 83 -7.74 22.08 14.78
C ASN A 83 -6.82 22.03 13.54
N THR A 84 -5.61 21.52 13.71
CA THR A 84 -4.64 21.36 12.61
C THR A 84 -5.14 20.37 11.57
N VAL A 85 -5.65 19.21 12.00
CA VAL A 85 -6.26 18.24 11.08
C VAL A 85 -7.47 18.84 10.37
N ALA A 86 -8.31 19.60 11.07
CA ALA A 86 -9.45 20.28 10.45
C ALA A 86 -9.03 21.32 9.40
N GLU A 87 -8.02 22.15 9.70
CA GLU A 87 -7.45 23.12 8.75
C GLU A 87 -6.92 22.42 7.50
N LEU A 88 -6.11 21.38 7.68
CA LEU A 88 -5.50 20.62 6.59
C LEU A 88 -6.53 19.86 5.75
N ALA A 89 -7.53 19.24 6.39
CA ALA A 89 -8.62 18.55 5.71
C ALA A 89 -9.43 19.50 4.83
N ASN A 90 -9.74 20.70 5.35
CA ASN A 90 -10.43 21.74 4.60
C ASN A 90 -9.61 22.21 3.39
N LYS A 91 -8.30 22.47 3.59
CA LYS A 91 -7.39 22.84 2.49
C LYS A 91 -7.28 21.75 1.41
N ALA A 92 -7.29 20.48 1.83
CA ALA A 92 -7.23 19.33 0.93
C ALA A 92 -8.58 18.95 0.30
N GLY A 93 -9.68 19.60 0.70
CA GLY A 93 -11.02 19.35 0.17
C GLY A 93 -11.61 17.98 0.55
N ILE A 94 -11.25 17.47 1.72
CA ILE A 94 -11.78 16.21 2.27
C ILE A 94 -12.64 16.46 3.51
N GLY A 95 -13.54 15.52 3.83
CA GLY A 95 -14.27 15.55 5.09
C GLY A 95 -13.34 15.37 6.30
N MET A 96 -13.75 15.91 7.46
CA MET A 96 -12.98 15.86 8.69
C MET A 96 -12.66 14.40 9.09
N PRO A 97 -11.37 14.00 9.15
CA PRO A 97 -10.99 12.68 9.65
C PRO A 97 -11.27 12.54 11.15
N GLU A 98 -11.50 11.30 11.61
CA GLU A 98 -11.31 10.97 13.03
C GLU A 98 -9.86 11.28 13.40
N VAL A 99 -9.63 11.90 14.56
CA VAL A 99 -8.29 12.23 15.05
C VAL A 99 -7.99 11.36 16.26
N GLY A 100 -6.82 10.73 16.29
CA GLY A 100 -6.42 9.89 17.41
C GLY A 100 -4.96 10.01 17.82
N ILE A 101 -4.69 9.59 19.05
CA ILE A 101 -3.33 9.44 19.58
C ILE A 101 -3.15 7.98 20.01
N PHE A 102 -2.01 7.38 19.68
CA PHE A 102 -1.69 6.02 20.12
C PHE A 102 -0.41 5.96 20.97
N PRO A 103 -0.37 5.10 22.00
CA PRO A 103 0.70 5.06 22.99
C PRO A 103 1.93 4.32 22.47
N SER A 104 2.66 4.94 21.54
CA SER A 104 3.96 4.46 21.07
C SER A 104 5.05 5.47 21.35
N HIS A 105 6.18 4.98 21.88
CA HIS A 105 7.38 5.79 22.04
C HIS A 105 8.06 6.09 20.71
N GLN A 106 7.83 5.33 19.64
CA GLN A 106 8.42 5.61 18.32
C GLN A 106 7.64 6.72 17.61
N SER A 107 8.31 7.62 16.89
CA SER A 107 7.66 8.72 16.17
C SER A 107 6.99 8.15 14.94
N ASN A 108 5.67 8.23 14.89
CA ASN A 108 4.91 7.68 13.79
C ASN A 108 3.56 8.41 13.67
N ALA A 109 3.02 8.45 12.47
CA ALA A 109 1.69 8.89 12.16
C ALA A 109 1.14 8.02 11.03
N PHE A 110 -0.18 7.88 10.95
CA PHE A 110 -0.79 7.18 9.84
C PHE A 110 -2.18 7.74 9.54
N ALA A 111 -2.58 7.65 8.28
CA ALA A 111 -3.96 7.78 7.86
C ALA A 111 -4.52 6.52 7.23
N THR A 112 -5.81 6.27 7.46
CA THR A 112 -6.52 5.16 6.81
C THR A 112 -8.01 5.42 6.67
N GLY A 113 -8.63 4.80 5.67
CA GLY A 113 -10.06 4.91 5.41
C GLY A 113 -10.41 4.62 3.97
N TRP A 114 -11.52 3.90 3.77
CA TRP A 114 -12.05 3.60 2.43
C TRP A 114 -12.72 4.82 1.78
N ASN A 115 -13.13 5.80 2.58
CA ASN A 115 -13.78 7.03 2.13
C ASN A 115 -12.95 8.23 2.60
N ARG A 116 -12.55 9.09 1.67
CA ARG A 116 -11.81 10.32 1.97
C ARG A 116 -12.55 11.26 2.92
N ASN A 117 -13.88 11.17 2.98
CA ASN A 117 -14.73 11.96 3.87
C ASN A 117 -15.04 11.26 5.20
N SER A 118 -14.43 10.09 5.46
CA SER A 118 -14.58 9.34 6.71
C SER A 118 -13.28 8.59 7.05
N ALA A 119 -12.16 9.29 6.95
CA ALA A 119 -10.84 8.75 7.27
C ALA A 119 -10.57 8.77 8.79
N LEU A 120 -9.44 8.17 9.17
CA LEU A 120 -8.77 8.31 10.47
C LEU A 120 -7.39 8.86 10.19
N VAL A 121 -6.95 9.83 10.99
CA VAL A 121 -5.57 10.29 11.09
C VAL A 121 -5.15 10.12 12.54
N ALA A 122 -4.05 9.42 12.79
CA ALA A 122 -3.56 9.20 14.14
C ALA A 122 -2.06 9.47 14.23
N VAL A 123 -1.62 9.98 15.39
CA VAL A 123 -0.22 10.28 15.69
C VAL A 123 0.22 9.54 16.95
N SER A 124 1.48 9.14 17.02
CA SER A 124 2.03 8.53 18.22
C SER A 124 2.33 9.58 19.29
N GLN A 125 2.34 9.17 20.56
CA GLN A 125 2.84 10.00 21.64
C GLN A 125 4.31 10.41 21.40
N GLY A 126 5.15 9.50 20.90
CA GLY A 126 6.55 9.80 20.59
C GLY A 126 6.74 10.90 19.55
N LEU A 127 5.87 10.97 18.53
CA LEU A 127 5.89 12.05 17.54
C LEU A 127 5.55 13.38 18.20
N LEU A 128 4.50 13.40 19.01
CA LEU A 128 4.03 14.57 19.75
C LEU A 128 5.09 15.11 20.74
N ASP A 129 5.91 14.25 21.30
CA ASP A 129 6.93 14.61 22.30
C ASP A 129 8.24 15.13 21.67
N ARG A 130 8.58 14.67 20.45
CA ARG A 130 9.92 14.90 19.86
C ARG A 130 9.94 15.86 18.67
N PHE A 131 8.80 16.07 18.03
CA PHE A 131 8.70 16.94 16.86
C PHE A 131 8.14 18.30 17.28
N SER A 132 8.60 19.35 16.61
CA SER A 132 7.98 20.67 16.71
C SER A 132 6.60 20.68 16.06
N GLN A 133 5.76 21.66 16.39
CA GLN A 133 4.43 21.79 15.82
C GLN A 133 4.44 21.91 14.29
N ASP A 134 5.42 22.61 13.72
CA ASP A 134 5.56 22.74 12.26
C ASP A 134 5.90 21.39 11.61
N GLU A 135 6.84 20.63 12.20
CA GLU A 135 7.19 19.30 11.71
C GLU A 135 6.01 18.33 11.83
N ILE A 136 5.27 18.34 12.95
CA ILE A 136 4.05 17.53 13.13
C ILE A 136 2.99 17.94 12.11
N LYS A 137 2.77 19.24 11.89
CA LYS A 137 1.81 19.74 10.90
C LYS A 137 2.17 19.25 9.50
N ALA A 138 3.45 19.19 9.16
CA ALA A 138 3.91 18.64 7.87
C ALA A 138 3.69 17.14 7.74
N VAL A 139 3.94 16.36 8.79
CA VAL A 139 3.62 14.92 8.82
C VAL A 139 2.11 14.70 8.66
N LEU A 140 1.28 15.45 9.38
CA LEU A 140 -0.18 15.37 9.24
C LEU A 140 -0.65 15.76 7.84
N ALA A 141 -0.02 16.77 7.23
CA ALA A 141 -0.32 17.18 5.86
C ALA A 141 0.05 16.10 4.83
N HIS A 142 1.16 15.38 5.04
CA HIS A 142 1.53 14.21 4.24
C HIS A 142 0.47 13.10 4.35
N GLU A 143 0.07 12.75 5.57
CA GLU A 143 -0.97 11.73 5.83
C GLU A 143 -2.34 12.14 5.24
N ILE A 144 -2.72 13.40 5.34
CA ILE A 144 -3.94 13.95 4.71
C ILE A 144 -3.81 13.94 3.19
N GLY A 145 -2.61 14.16 2.65
CA GLY A 145 -2.30 13.98 1.24
C GLY A 145 -2.67 12.59 0.75
N HIS A 146 -2.35 11.54 1.53
CA HIS A 146 -2.74 10.17 1.19
C HIS A 146 -4.27 9.97 1.12
N VAL A 147 -4.99 10.53 2.09
CA VAL A 147 -6.45 10.48 2.13
C VAL A 147 -7.07 11.24 0.95
N ALA A 148 -6.59 12.44 0.68
CA ALA A 148 -7.09 13.30 -0.39
C ALA A 148 -6.84 12.69 -1.78
N ASN A 149 -5.69 12.06 -1.96
CA ASN A 149 -5.35 11.34 -3.19
C ASN A 149 -6.13 10.03 -3.36
N GLY A 150 -6.75 9.50 -2.30
CA GLY A 150 -7.52 8.26 -2.34
C GLY A 150 -6.62 7.03 -2.44
N ASP A 151 -5.49 7.08 -1.75
CA ASP A 151 -4.42 6.11 -1.92
C ASP A 151 -4.77 4.73 -1.38
N MET A 152 -5.49 4.67 -0.26
CA MET A 152 -5.96 3.41 0.34
C MET A 152 -6.84 2.63 -0.65
N VAL A 153 -7.77 3.33 -1.31
CA VAL A 153 -8.65 2.74 -2.33
C VAL A 153 -7.83 2.32 -3.54
N THR A 154 -6.95 3.21 -4.04
CA THR A 154 -6.15 2.94 -5.23
C THR A 154 -5.24 1.73 -5.05
N MET A 155 -4.61 1.60 -3.88
CA MET A 155 -3.76 0.45 -3.55
C MET A 155 -4.56 -0.84 -3.38
N ALA A 156 -5.72 -0.79 -2.72
CA ALA A 156 -6.59 -1.97 -2.59
C ALA A 156 -7.04 -2.46 -3.97
N LEU A 157 -7.47 -1.54 -4.83
CA LEU A 157 -7.87 -1.84 -6.20
C LEU A 157 -6.71 -2.41 -7.02
N LEU A 158 -5.52 -1.79 -6.97
CA LEU A 158 -4.31 -2.30 -7.62
C LEU A 158 -3.96 -3.72 -7.15
N GLN A 159 -4.01 -3.96 -5.83
CA GLN A 159 -3.75 -5.28 -5.25
C GLN A 159 -4.77 -6.31 -5.72
N GLY A 160 -6.05 -5.93 -5.83
CA GLY A 160 -7.11 -6.77 -6.38
C GLY A 160 -6.77 -7.25 -7.79
N VAL A 161 -6.43 -6.32 -8.69
CA VAL A 161 -6.02 -6.63 -10.07
C VAL A 161 -4.80 -7.55 -10.10
N VAL A 162 -3.76 -7.19 -9.36
CA VAL A 162 -2.51 -7.95 -9.28
C VAL A 162 -2.78 -9.38 -8.81
N ASN A 163 -3.52 -9.55 -7.72
CA ASN A 163 -3.86 -10.86 -7.18
C ASN A 163 -4.66 -11.70 -8.18
N THR A 164 -5.61 -11.09 -8.89
CA THR A 164 -6.39 -11.77 -9.93
C THR A 164 -5.50 -12.35 -11.02
N PHE A 165 -4.57 -11.57 -11.57
CA PHE A 165 -3.70 -12.05 -12.64
C PHE A 165 -2.65 -13.06 -12.17
N VAL A 166 -2.07 -12.87 -10.98
CA VAL A 166 -1.17 -13.86 -10.37
C VAL A 166 -1.90 -15.20 -10.23
N MET A 167 -3.10 -15.18 -9.62
CA MET A 167 -3.92 -16.35 -9.37
C MET A 167 -4.32 -17.07 -10.67
N PHE A 168 -4.71 -16.29 -11.68
CA PHE A 168 -5.18 -16.78 -12.97
C PHE A 168 -4.07 -17.43 -13.78
N PHE A 169 -2.95 -16.73 -13.98
CA PHE A 169 -1.82 -17.26 -14.76
C PHE A 169 -1.14 -18.42 -14.05
N ALA A 170 -1.08 -18.43 -12.72
CA ALA A 170 -0.53 -19.56 -11.99
C ALA A 170 -1.36 -20.84 -12.17
N ARG A 171 -2.70 -20.74 -12.22
CA ARG A 171 -3.59 -21.89 -12.45
C ARG A 171 -3.48 -22.41 -13.89
N ILE A 172 -3.38 -21.50 -14.87
CA ILE A 172 -3.11 -21.89 -16.26
C ILE A 172 -1.77 -22.62 -16.37
N PHE A 173 -0.73 -22.10 -15.71
CA PHE A 173 0.57 -22.75 -15.68
C PHE A 173 0.50 -24.12 -14.99
N GLY A 174 -0.20 -24.22 -13.86
CA GLY A 174 -0.44 -25.48 -13.16
C GLY A 174 -1.12 -26.52 -14.05
N ASP A 175 -2.20 -26.14 -14.74
CA ASP A 175 -2.91 -27.03 -15.66
C ASP A 175 -2.04 -27.43 -16.86
N PHE A 176 -1.22 -26.51 -17.38
CA PHE A 176 -0.27 -26.81 -18.45
C PHE A 176 0.79 -27.85 -18.01
N VAL A 177 1.38 -27.68 -16.83
CA VAL A 177 2.36 -28.66 -16.31
C VAL A 177 1.70 -30.02 -16.06
N ASP A 178 0.54 -30.05 -15.42
CA ASP A 178 -0.11 -31.31 -15.05
C ASP A 178 -0.59 -32.10 -16.28
N LYS A 179 -1.18 -31.42 -17.28
CA LYS A 179 -1.80 -32.07 -18.43
C LYS A 179 -0.85 -32.25 -19.61
N ALA A 180 -0.03 -31.25 -19.93
CA ALA A 180 0.83 -31.29 -21.10
C ALA A 180 2.20 -31.93 -20.82
N ILE A 181 2.76 -31.70 -19.63
CA ILE A 181 4.10 -32.22 -19.26
C ILE A 181 3.98 -33.57 -18.57
N LEU A 182 3.17 -33.65 -17.51
CA LEU A 182 3.03 -34.86 -16.69
C LEU A 182 2.03 -35.86 -17.28
N LYS A 183 1.26 -35.46 -18.30
CA LYS A 183 0.27 -36.29 -19.00
C LYS A 183 -0.69 -37.00 -18.04
N ASN A 184 -1.11 -36.29 -16.99
CA ASN A 184 -2.07 -36.84 -16.05
C ASN A 184 -3.46 -36.85 -16.69
N GLU A 185 -4.06 -38.04 -16.80
CA GLU A 185 -5.36 -38.24 -17.46
C GLU A 185 -6.53 -38.22 -16.45
N ASP A 186 -6.25 -38.50 -15.17
CA ASP A 186 -7.24 -38.54 -14.08
C ASP A 186 -7.18 -37.28 -13.20
N GLY A 187 -7.86 -36.21 -13.65
CA GLY A 187 -8.05 -34.98 -12.86
C GLY A 187 -6.76 -34.20 -12.58
N ARG A 188 -6.79 -33.32 -11.56
CA ARG A 188 -5.63 -32.51 -11.15
C ARG A 188 -4.77 -33.28 -10.16
N GLY A 189 -3.54 -33.60 -10.56
CA GLY A 189 -2.56 -34.33 -9.75
C GLY A 189 -1.77 -33.42 -8.81
N ILE A 190 -0.83 -34.01 -8.06
CA ILE A 190 0.10 -33.24 -7.21
C ILE A 190 0.96 -32.25 -8.03
N GLY A 191 1.23 -32.59 -9.30
CA GLY A 191 1.96 -31.76 -10.24
C GLY A 191 1.32 -30.41 -10.48
N TYR A 192 -0.01 -30.38 -10.67
CA TYR A 192 -0.80 -29.15 -10.75
C TYR A 192 -0.55 -28.23 -9.54
N PHE A 193 -0.65 -28.76 -8.32
CA PHE A 193 -0.53 -27.96 -7.10
C PHE A 193 0.89 -27.41 -6.93
N VAL A 194 1.90 -28.25 -7.14
CA VAL A 194 3.32 -27.83 -7.06
C VAL A 194 3.62 -26.75 -8.10
N ALA A 195 3.19 -26.95 -9.36
CA ALA A 195 3.40 -25.99 -10.42
C ALA A 195 2.64 -24.67 -10.20
N THR A 196 1.40 -24.74 -9.70
CA THR A 196 0.60 -23.56 -9.36
C THR A 196 1.27 -22.76 -8.25
N ILE A 197 1.66 -23.39 -7.15
CA ILE A 197 2.34 -22.70 -6.03
C ILE A 197 3.65 -22.07 -6.51
N PHE A 198 4.44 -22.81 -7.30
CA PHE A 198 5.67 -22.27 -7.88
C PHE A 198 5.41 -21.02 -8.73
N ALA A 199 4.40 -21.07 -9.60
CA ALA A 199 4.03 -19.92 -10.43
C ALA A 199 3.47 -18.76 -9.59
N GLU A 200 2.67 -19.01 -8.56
CA GLU A 200 2.17 -17.97 -7.64
C GLU A 200 3.32 -17.25 -6.93
N LEU A 201 4.36 -17.97 -6.51
CA LEU A 201 5.55 -17.36 -5.90
C LEU A 201 6.31 -16.47 -6.90
N VAL A 202 6.61 -16.99 -8.09
CA VAL A 202 7.37 -16.25 -9.11
C VAL A 202 6.58 -15.03 -9.59
N LEU A 203 5.32 -15.22 -9.96
CA LEU A 203 4.45 -14.14 -10.44
C LEU A 203 4.15 -13.14 -9.31
N GLY A 204 4.02 -13.60 -8.07
CA GLY A 204 3.83 -12.73 -6.91
C GLY A 204 5.03 -11.80 -6.67
N ILE A 205 6.26 -12.33 -6.79
CA ILE A 205 7.48 -11.51 -6.72
C ILE A 205 7.47 -10.46 -7.84
N LEU A 206 7.21 -10.86 -9.08
CA LEU A 206 7.14 -9.91 -10.21
C LEU A 206 6.06 -8.85 -9.98
N ALA A 207 4.86 -9.25 -9.56
CA ALA A 207 3.77 -8.33 -9.37
C ALA A 207 3.99 -7.37 -8.19
N SER A 208 4.71 -7.80 -7.15
CA SER A 208 5.10 -6.92 -6.04
C SER A 208 5.92 -5.73 -6.51
N THR A 209 6.76 -5.88 -7.56
CA THR A 209 7.55 -4.76 -8.11
C THR A 209 6.66 -3.64 -8.65
N ILE A 210 5.52 -3.98 -9.26
CA ILE A 210 4.51 -3.04 -9.78
C ILE A 210 3.85 -2.30 -8.61
N VAL A 211 3.43 -3.06 -7.59
CA VAL A 211 2.80 -2.50 -6.38
C VAL A 211 3.76 -1.54 -5.66
N MET A 212 5.02 -1.93 -5.51
CA MET A 212 6.05 -1.14 -4.84
C MET A 212 6.43 0.11 -5.65
N TRP A 213 6.48 0.01 -6.98
CA TRP A 213 6.67 1.19 -7.83
C TRP A 213 5.55 2.22 -7.64
N PHE A 214 4.29 1.78 -7.63
CA PHE A 214 3.15 2.66 -7.39
C PHE A 214 3.18 3.23 -5.96
N SER A 215 3.54 2.41 -4.97
CA SER A 215 3.75 2.84 -3.59
C SER A 215 4.74 3.99 -3.49
N ARG A 216 5.93 3.87 -4.13
CA ARG A 216 6.94 4.94 -4.12
C ARG A 216 6.45 6.23 -4.77
N ARG A 217 5.75 6.14 -5.91
CA ARG A 217 5.24 7.33 -6.61
C ARG A 217 4.22 8.10 -5.78
N ARG A 218 3.43 7.39 -4.97
CA ARG A 218 2.47 7.96 -4.03
C ARG A 218 3.16 8.75 -2.91
N GLU A 219 4.23 8.21 -2.33
CA GLU A 219 4.98 8.90 -1.26
C GLU A 219 5.46 10.29 -1.68
N PHE A 220 6.01 10.41 -2.90
CA PHE A 220 6.43 11.72 -3.42
C PHE A 220 5.27 12.71 -3.57
N ARG A 221 4.08 12.24 -3.97
CA ARG A 221 2.87 13.08 -4.04
C ARG A 221 2.36 13.49 -2.66
N ALA A 222 2.51 12.63 -1.67
CA ALA A 222 2.16 12.96 -0.30
C ALA A 222 3.18 13.94 0.32
N ASP A 223 4.47 13.83 -0.03
CA ASP A 223 5.49 14.84 0.32
C ASP A 223 5.20 16.20 -0.31
N GLU A 224 4.78 16.22 -1.57
CA GLU A 224 4.32 17.43 -2.24
C GLU A 224 3.14 18.07 -1.49
N ALA A 225 2.14 17.27 -1.08
CA ALA A 225 1.03 17.73 -0.26
C ALA A 225 1.47 18.24 1.12
N GLY A 226 2.42 17.56 1.77
CA GLY A 226 3.04 18.00 3.01
C GLY A 226 3.67 19.40 2.86
N ALA A 227 4.45 19.58 1.80
CA ALA A 227 5.09 20.86 1.50
C ALA A 227 4.10 21.97 1.11
N ASP A 228 3.03 21.65 0.38
CA ASP A 228 2.03 22.64 -0.06
C ASP A 228 1.11 23.10 1.06
N LEU A 229 0.72 22.18 1.96
CA LEU A 229 -0.26 22.47 3.00
C LEU A 229 0.36 22.98 4.30
N ALA A 230 1.57 22.53 4.63
CA ALA A 230 2.28 22.88 5.87
C ALA A 230 3.58 23.67 5.66
N GLY A 231 4.08 23.75 4.42
CA GLY A 231 5.31 24.44 4.07
C GLY A 231 6.47 23.47 3.80
N LYS A 232 7.20 23.73 2.71
CA LYS A 232 8.34 22.92 2.26
C LYS A 232 9.39 22.71 3.35
N GLN A 233 9.68 23.74 4.15
CA GLN A 233 10.77 23.71 5.12
C GLN A 233 10.37 22.90 6.35
N ALA A 234 9.09 22.95 6.73
CA ALA A 234 8.51 22.11 7.77
C ALA A 234 8.55 20.62 7.37
N MET A 235 8.21 20.31 6.10
CA MET A 235 8.29 18.94 5.59
C MET A 235 9.73 18.42 5.55
N ILE A 236 10.67 19.22 5.06
CA ILE A 236 12.10 18.86 5.07
C ILE A 236 12.61 18.68 6.52
N GLY A 237 12.19 19.53 7.45
CA GLY A 237 12.49 19.41 8.88
C GLY A 237 12.00 18.08 9.45
N ALA A 238 10.74 17.73 9.20
CA ALA A 238 10.15 16.48 9.65
C ALA A 238 10.88 15.25 9.11
N LEU A 239 11.23 15.22 7.82
CA LEU A 239 11.99 14.11 7.23
C LEU A 239 13.41 13.99 7.82
N ASN A 240 14.08 15.13 8.06
CA ASN A 240 15.38 15.13 8.72
C ASN A 240 15.29 14.61 10.16
N ARG A 241 14.22 14.95 10.90
CA ARG A 241 13.98 14.46 12.25
C ARG A 241 13.75 12.94 12.26
N LEU A 242 12.94 12.42 11.34
CA LEU A 242 12.74 10.98 11.17
C LEU A 242 14.06 10.26 10.84
N ARG A 243 14.89 10.84 9.96
CA ARG A 243 16.21 10.28 9.63
C ARG A 243 17.13 10.22 10.85
N ALA A 244 17.13 11.27 11.68
CA ALA A 244 17.92 11.30 12.90
C ALA A 244 17.48 10.21 13.90
N GLU A 245 16.19 9.89 13.97
CA GLU A 245 15.68 8.78 14.78
C GLU A 245 16.04 7.40 14.22
N GLN A 246 16.08 7.23 12.89
CA GLN A 246 16.49 5.96 12.25
C GLN A 246 17.97 5.61 12.49
N GLY A 247 18.82 6.62 12.75
CA GLY A 247 20.23 6.43 13.10
C GLY A 247 20.47 6.00 14.56
N ILE A 248 19.43 5.95 15.39
CA ILE A 248 19.50 5.47 16.77
C ILE A 248 19.18 3.97 16.73
N GLU A 249 20.24 3.15 16.83
CA GLU A 249 20.17 1.70 16.85
C GLU A 249 19.01 1.21 17.75
N SER A 250 18.00 0.60 17.14
CA SER A 250 17.05 -0.24 17.87
C SER A 250 17.84 -1.42 18.42
N ASP A 251 17.75 -1.65 19.73
CA ASP A 251 18.43 -2.66 20.55
C ASP A 251 18.03 -4.11 20.15
N MET A 252 18.24 -4.46 18.88
CA MET A 252 17.91 -5.75 18.30
C MET A 252 19.11 -6.70 18.42
N PRO A 253 18.92 -7.91 18.98
CA PRO A 253 20.01 -8.86 19.14
C PRO A 253 20.69 -9.20 17.80
N LYS A 254 22.03 -9.09 17.79
CA LYS A 254 22.92 -9.37 16.64
C LYS A 254 22.75 -10.77 16.02
N ALA A 255 22.02 -11.66 16.67
CA ALA A 255 21.70 -13.01 16.17
C ALA A 255 20.74 -13.02 14.96
N LEU A 256 19.93 -11.96 14.77
CA LEU A 256 19.07 -11.82 13.59
C LEU A 256 19.77 -11.15 12.40
N THR A 257 20.94 -10.54 12.63
CA THR A 257 21.77 -9.92 11.59
C THR A 257 22.50 -10.97 10.73
N ALA A 258 22.64 -12.20 11.24
CA ALA A 258 23.24 -13.34 10.52
C ALA A 258 22.32 -13.94 9.44
N PHE A 259 21.03 -13.58 9.40
CA PHE A 259 20.09 -13.96 8.33
C PHE A 259 20.01 -12.92 7.18
N GLY A 260 21.05 -12.08 7.05
CA GLY A 260 21.41 -11.52 5.74
C GLY A 260 20.64 -10.27 5.28
N ILE A 261 20.30 -9.35 6.19
CA ILE A 261 19.82 -8.02 5.81
C ILE A 261 20.50 -6.98 6.70
N ASN A 262 21.78 -6.72 6.45
CA ASN A 262 22.42 -5.41 6.69
C ASN A 262 23.82 -5.46 6.12
N GLY A 263 23.97 -4.95 4.90
CA GLY A 263 25.27 -4.88 4.23
C GLY A 263 25.15 -4.59 2.75
N GLY A 264 24.88 -3.34 2.39
CA GLY A 264 25.30 -2.79 1.10
C GLY A 264 24.90 -3.55 -0.17
N LEU A 265 23.68 -4.08 -0.25
CA LEU A 265 23.14 -4.55 -1.52
C LEU A 265 22.68 -3.34 -2.33
N LYS A 266 23.63 -2.83 -3.13
CA LYS A 266 23.51 -1.96 -4.32
C LYS A 266 22.08 -1.53 -4.68
N GLU A 267 21.96 -0.23 -4.93
CA GLU A 267 20.85 0.61 -5.45
C GLU A 267 19.90 0.01 -6.53
N GLY A 268 20.09 -1.22 -7.01
CA GLY A 268 19.25 -1.89 -8.00
C GLY A 268 18.11 -2.72 -7.41
N LEU A 269 18.40 -3.95 -6.94
CA LEU A 269 17.36 -4.95 -6.62
C LEU A 269 16.65 -4.68 -5.28
N ALA A 270 17.36 -4.22 -4.25
CA ALA A 270 16.73 -3.83 -2.98
C ALA A 270 15.79 -2.62 -3.16
N GLY A 271 16.13 -1.70 -4.07
CA GLY A 271 15.31 -0.56 -4.45
C GLY A 271 13.94 -0.93 -5.04
N LEU A 272 13.87 -2.06 -5.75
CA LEU A 272 12.60 -2.56 -6.30
C LEU A 272 11.64 -2.99 -5.20
N PHE A 273 12.16 -3.55 -4.10
CA PHE A 273 11.36 -4.11 -3.00
C PHE A 273 11.05 -3.15 -1.83
N MET A 274 11.54 -1.91 -1.88
CA MET A 274 11.21 -0.89 -0.86
C MET A 274 9.84 -0.26 -1.11
N SER A 275 8.97 -0.27 -0.09
CA SER A 275 7.64 0.35 -0.10
C SER A 275 7.66 1.88 0.07
N HIS A 276 8.69 2.39 0.75
CA HIS A 276 8.96 3.83 0.90
C HIS A 276 10.33 4.17 0.27
N PRO A 277 10.44 5.26 -0.50
CA PRO A 277 11.73 5.74 -0.97
C PRO A 277 12.64 6.16 0.20
N PRO A 278 13.97 6.05 0.06
CA PRO A 278 14.91 6.56 1.06
C PRO A 278 14.64 8.03 1.42
N LEU A 279 14.83 8.39 2.68
CA LEU A 279 14.53 9.75 3.18
C LEU A 279 15.37 10.80 2.45
N GLU A 280 16.61 10.48 2.09
CA GLU A 280 17.52 11.35 1.34
C GLU A 280 16.94 11.72 -0.03
N VAL A 281 16.35 10.74 -0.72
CA VAL A 281 15.73 10.94 -2.04
C VAL A 281 14.49 11.81 -1.93
N ARG A 282 13.68 11.61 -0.89
CA ARG A 282 12.49 12.44 -0.60
C ARG A 282 12.87 13.89 -0.27
N ILE A 283 13.89 14.06 0.57
CA ILE A 283 14.42 15.38 0.94
C ILE A 283 14.98 16.09 -0.30
N ALA A 284 15.79 15.41 -1.12
CA ALA A 284 16.35 15.98 -2.34
C ALA A 284 15.24 16.42 -3.32
N ALA A 285 14.23 15.57 -3.54
CA ALA A 285 13.09 15.91 -4.39
C ALA A 285 12.34 17.16 -3.90
N LEU A 286 12.17 17.32 -2.58
CA LEU A 286 11.59 18.53 -2.00
C LEU A 286 12.50 19.76 -2.16
N GLN A 287 13.81 19.60 -2.01
CA GLN A 287 14.79 20.69 -2.17
C GLN A 287 14.81 21.23 -3.59
N ASP A 288 14.76 20.35 -4.59
CA ASP A 288 14.78 20.70 -6.01
C ASP A 288 13.47 21.33 -6.51
N ARG A 289 12.37 21.14 -5.78
CA ARG A 289 11.09 21.80 -6.05
C ARG A 289 11.23 23.32 -5.89
N ARG A 290 11.15 24.07 -6.99
CA ARG A 290 11.15 25.54 -6.98
C ARG A 290 9.85 26.10 -6.43
#